data_AF-A0A450US47-F1
#
_entry.id   AF-A0A450US47-F1
#
_cell.length_a   1.000
_cell.length_b   1.000
_cell.length_c   1.000
_cell.angle_alpha   90.00
_cell.angle_beta   90.00
_cell.angle_gamma   90.00
#
_symmetry.space_group_name_H-M   'P 1'
#
loop_
_entity.id
_entity.type
_entity.pdbx_description
1 polymer ?
#
loop_
_entity_poly.entity_id
_entity_poly.type
_entity_poly.pdbx_seq_one_letter_code
_entity_poly.pdbx_strand_id
1 'polypeptide(L)'
;MTTRDIRAHFEEAHGVEVSAAFISQVTNEVMDEVNAWRNRPLDAVYPIVYPDALVVRSRASGAVENKSVYLALGINMDGEKELLGLWMAHTEGAKFRLSVMTELKNRGVRDIFICSSSD
;
A
#
# COMPACT_ATOMS: atom_id res chain seq x y z
N MET A 1 16.47 3.97 2.03
CA MET A 1 17.43 4.57 1.09
C MET A 1 16.70 5.61 0.26
N THR A 2 17.26 6.80 0.15
CA THR A 2 16.79 7.87 -0.76
C THR A 2 17.35 7.64 -2.18
N THR A 3 16.84 8.35 -3.19
CA THR A 3 17.42 8.32 -4.55
C THR A 3 18.88 8.80 -4.59
N ARG A 4 19.28 9.66 -3.63
CA ARG A 4 20.67 10.08 -3.46
C ARG A 4 21.53 8.96 -2.88
N ASP A 5 21.00 8.20 -1.92
CA ASP A 5 21.69 7.04 -1.34
C ASP A 5 21.90 5.97 -2.41
N ILE A 6 20.90 5.72 -3.26
CA ILE A 6 20.98 4.77 -4.38
C ILE A 6 22.07 5.22 -5.37
N ARG A 7 22.09 6.50 -5.76
CA ARG A 7 23.15 7.04 -6.63
C ARG A 7 24.54 6.83 -6.04
N ALA A 8 24.73 7.18 -4.76
CA ALA A 8 26.02 7.01 -4.09
C ALA A 8 26.46 5.53 -4.08
N HIS A 9 25.51 4.62 -3.83
CA HIS A 9 25.79 3.19 -3.83
C HIS A 9 26.21 2.66 -5.22
N PHE A 10 25.57 3.12 -6.30
CA PHE A 10 25.95 2.73 -7.67
C PHE A 10 27.35 3.23 -8.05
N GLU A 11 27.71 4.44 -7.66
CA GLU A 11 29.06 4.97 -7.88
C GLU A 11 30.10 4.15 -7.10
N GLU A 12 29.84 3.87 -5.83
CA GLU A 12 30.77 3.13 -4.97
C GLU A 12 30.95 1.66 -5.40
N ALA A 13 29.84 0.95 -5.68
CA ALA A 13 29.88 -0.48 -5.97
C ALA A 13 30.23 -0.80 -7.43
N HIS A 14 29.89 0.10 -8.36
CA HIS A 14 29.96 -0.17 -9.80
C HIS A 14 30.73 0.88 -10.61
N GLY A 15 31.11 2.02 -10.02
CA GLY A 15 31.77 3.11 -10.76
C GLY A 15 30.88 3.74 -11.82
N VAL A 16 29.55 3.66 -11.65
CA VAL A 16 28.56 4.16 -12.61
C VAL A 16 27.77 5.30 -12.00
N GLU A 17 27.81 6.45 -12.66
CA GLU A 17 27.01 7.60 -12.26
C GLU A 17 25.57 7.47 -12.79
N VAL A 18 24.60 7.43 -11.87
CA VAL A 18 23.17 7.45 -12.20
C VAL A 18 22.49 8.70 -11.64
N SER A 19 21.60 9.33 -12.42
CA SER A 19 20.86 10.49 -11.92
C SER A 19 19.69 10.06 -11.02
N ALA A 20 19.31 10.91 -10.07
CA ALA A 20 18.12 10.67 -9.24
C ALA A 20 16.83 10.60 -10.08
N ALA A 21 16.78 11.31 -11.22
CA ALA A 21 15.67 11.25 -12.16
C ALA A 21 15.57 9.89 -12.84
N PHE A 22 16.71 9.33 -13.26
CA PHE A 22 16.77 7.99 -13.84
C PHE A 22 16.33 6.92 -12.84
N ILE A 23 16.80 6.99 -11.60
CA ILE A 23 16.34 6.08 -10.53
C ILE A 23 14.82 6.15 -10.37
N SER A 24 14.25 7.36 -10.30
CA SER A 24 12.79 7.52 -10.21
C SER A 24 12.06 6.97 -11.44
N GLN A 25 12.62 7.11 -12.64
CA GLN A 25 12.06 6.55 -13.86
C GLN A 25 12.01 5.03 -13.79
N VAL A 26 13.12 4.38 -13.41
CA VAL A 26 13.18 2.92 -13.23
C VAL A 26 12.17 2.46 -12.18
N THR A 27 12.07 3.15 -11.04
CA THR A 27 11.05 2.81 -10.02
C THR A 27 9.62 2.97 -10.54
N ASN A 28 9.37 3.84 -11.51
CA ASN A 28 8.05 3.97 -12.10
C ASN A 28 7.71 2.81 -13.06
N GLU A 29 8.69 2.06 -13.55
CA GLU A 29 8.46 0.92 -14.46
C GLU A 29 7.68 -0.21 -13.78
N VAL A 30 7.76 -0.33 -12.45
CA VAL A 30 6.99 -1.35 -11.69
C VAL A 30 5.56 -0.91 -11.33
N MET A 31 5.12 0.29 -11.75
CA MET A 31 3.79 0.79 -11.38
C MET A 31 2.65 -0.08 -11.93
N ASP A 32 2.85 -0.72 -13.08
CA ASP A 32 1.87 -1.66 -13.63
C ASP A 32 1.75 -2.92 -12.75
N GLU A 33 2.86 -3.43 -12.23
CA GLU A 33 2.87 -4.54 -11.27
C GLU A 33 2.20 -4.15 -9.94
N VAL A 34 2.47 -2.93 -9.46
CA VAL A 34 1.79 -2.38 -8.28
C VAL A 34 0.27 -2.32 -8.51
N ASN A 35 -0.17 -1.84 -9.68
CA ASN A 35 -1.58 -1.78 -10.02
C ASN A 35 -2.21 -3.18 -10.16
N ALA A 36 -1.49 -4.14 -10.75
CA ALA A 36 -1.93 -5.53 -10.84
C ALA A 36 -2.08 -6.15 -9.44
N TRP A 37 -1.09 -5.94 -8.56
CA TRP A 37 -1.13 -6.39 -7.17
C TRP A 37 -2.29 -5.76 -6.40
N ARG A 38 -2.52 -4.45 -6.56
CA ARG A 38 -3.65 -3.74 -5.91
C ARG A 38 -5.01 -4.28 -6.34
N ASN A 39 -5.15 -4.73 -7.57
CA ASN A 39 -6.41 -5.23 -8.11
C ASN A 39 -6.50 -6.76 -8.14
N ARG A 40 -5.50 -7.47 -7.59
CA ARG A 40 -5.47 -8.93 -7.63
C ARG A 40 -6.73 -9.51 -6.97
N PRO A 41 -7.25 -10.64 -7.48
CA PRO A 41 -8.28 -11.41 -6.78
C PRO A 41 -7.81 -11.77 -5.37
N LEU A 42 -8.74 -11.76 -4.43
CA LEU A 42 -8.55 -12.16 -3.04
C LEU A 42 -9.35 -13.43 -2.77
N ASP A 43 -8.94 -14.16 -1.73
CA ASP A 43 -9.66 -15.36 -1.32
C ASP A 43 -11.07 -15.04 -0.81
N ALA A 44 -11.95 -16.03 -0.89
CA ALA A 44 -13.35 -15.86 -0.52
C ALA A 44 -13.54 -15.63 0.99
N VAL A 45 -12.64 -16.12 1.84
CA VAL A 45 -12.79 -16.06 3.30
C VAL A 45 -11.46 -15.68 3.94
N TYR A 46 -11.50 -14.66 4.80
CA TYR A 46 -10.40 -14.29 5.68
C TYR A 46 -10.88 -14.36 7.13
N PRO A 47 -10.49 -15.38 7.92
CA PRO A 47 -10.94 -15.53 9.30
C PRO A 47 -10.74 -14.29 10.17
N ILE A 48 -9.63 -13.57 9.96
CA ILE A 48 -9.31 -12.35 10.71
C ILE A 48 -8.85 -11.27 9.74
N VAL A 49 -9.38 -10.06 9.88
CA VAL A 49 -8.90 -8.86 9.21
C VAL A 49 -8.61 -7.76 10.23
N TYR A 50 -7.46 -7.12 10.09
CA TYR A 50 -7.00 -5.98 10.86
C TYR A 50 -6.94 -4.75 9.95
N PRO A 51 -7.95 -3.86 10.00
CA PRO A 51 -7.87 -2.54 9.39
C PRO A 51 -6.96 -1.65 10.24
N ASP A 52 -6.03 -0.96 9.61
CA ASP A 52 -5.10 -0.03 10.27
C ASP A 52 -4.84 1.21 9.41
N ALA A 53 -4.21 2.24 9.97
CA ALA A 53 -3.83 3.47 9.28
C ALA A 53 -2.45 3.97 9.72
N LEU A 54 -1.62 4.31 8.75
CA LEU A 54 -0.31 4.92 8.95
C LEU A 54 -0.35 6.38 8.49
N VAL A 55 0.14 7.30 9.33
CA VAL A 55 0.28 8.71 8.94
C VAL A 55 1.64 8.93 8.29
N VAL A 56 1.64 9.32 7.02
CA VAL A 56 2.85 9.62 6.26
C VAL A 56 2.88 11.10 5.87
N ARG A 57 4.07 11.72 5.92
CA ARG A 57 4.26 13.07 5.41
C ARG A 57 4.49 13.01 3.91
N SER A 58 3.61 13.64 3.15
CA SER A 58 3.70 13.72 1.70
C SER A 58 3.63 15.17 1.25
N ARG A 59 4.32 15.51 0.16
CA ARG A 59 4.19 16.82 -0.46
C ARG A 59 3.12 16.75 -1.54
N ALA A 60 2.07 17.55 -1.40
CA ALA A 60 1.03 17.72 -2.41
C ALA A 60 0.74 19.21 -2.58
N SER A 61 0.51 19.65 -3.82
CA SER A 61 0.15 21.05 -4.12
C SER A 61 1.09 22.11 -3.52
N GLY A 62 2.39 21.79 -3.44
CA GLY A 62 3.44 22.68 -2.90
C GLY A 62 3.67 22.62 -1.39
N ALA A 63 2.71 22.11 -0.60
CA ALA A 63 2.81 22.00 0.85
C ALA A 63 3.11 20.56 1.31
N VAL A 64 3.76 20.42 2.46
CA VAL A 64 3.91 19.11 3.13
C VAL A 64 2.71 18.93 4.04
N GLU A 65 1.97 17.84 3.83
CA GLU A 65 0.78 17.50 4.59
C GLU A 65 0.89 16.07 5.15
N ASN A 66 0.24 15.85 6.29
CA ASN A 66 0.05 14.51 6.84
C ASN A 66 -1.07 13.83 6.05
N LYS A 67 -0.80 12.65 5.50
CA LYS A 67 -1.78 11.80 4.83
C LYS A 67 -1.94 10.49 5.60
N SER A 68 -3.17 10.08 5.83
CA SER A 68 -3.48 8.74 6.33
C SER A 68 -3.45 7.74 5.18
N VAL A 69 -2.62 6.72 5.31
CA VAL A 69 -2.57 5.54 4.45
C VAL A 69 -3.23 4.39 5.21
N TYR A 70 -4.42 4.03 4.77
CA TYR A 70 -5.16 2.90 5.31
C TYR A 70 -4.68 1.60 4.70
N LEU A 71 -4.69 0.55 5.50
CA LEU A 71 -4.32 -0.79 5.10
C LEU A 71 -5.25 -1.82 5.73
N ALA A 72 -5.38 -2.97 5.07
CA ALA A 72 -6.10 -4.11 5.61
C ALA A 72 -5.17 -5.32 5.58
N LEU A 73 -4.83 -5.85 6.76
CA LEU A 73 -4.05 -7.07 6.91
C LEU A 73 -4.99 -8.24 7.22
N GLY A 74 -5.07 -9.21 6.32
CA GLY A 74 -5.85 -10.43 6.49
C GLY A 74 -5.00 -11.59 7.00
N ILE A 75 -5.63 -12.51 7.73
CA ILE A 75 -5.13 -13.87 7.95
C ILE A 75 -5.95 -14.77 7.03
N ASN A 76 -5.31 -15.52 6.14
CA ASN A 76 -5.99 -16.44 5.23
C ASN A 76 -6.34 -17.76 5.96
N MET A 77 -6.98 -18.70 5.26
CA MET A 77 -7.39 -20.00 5.84
C MET A 77 -6.21 -20.90 6.23
N ASP A 78 -5.03 -20.67 5.65
CA ASP A 78 -3.79 -21.38 5.97
C ASP A 78 -3.05 -20.76 7.17
N GLY A 79 -3.56 -19.64 7.71
CA GLY A 79 -2.97 -18.92 8.84
C GLY A 79 -1.87 -17.93 8.44
N GLU A 80 -1.69 -17.66 7.14
CA GLU A 80 -0.68 -16.72 6.65
C GLU A 80 -1.20 -15.28 6.64
N LYS A 81 -0.29 -14.33 6.88
CA LYS A 81 -0.57 -12.90 6.85
C LYS A 81 -0.51 -12.37 5.42
N GLU A 82 -1.56 -11.69 4.99
CA GLU A 82 -1.65 -11.08 3.67
C GLU A 82 -2.06 -9.61 3.75
N LEU A 83 -1.33 -8.74 3.07
CA LEU A 83 -1.77 -7.37 2.87
C LEU A 83 -2.82 -7.35 1.76
N LEU A 84 -4.06 -7.06 2.12
CA LEU A 84 -5.21 -7.10 1.20
C LEU A 84 -5.28 -5.84 0.34
N GLY A 85 -4.86 -4.70 0.87
CA GLY A 85 -4.77 -3.45 0.11
C GLY A 85 -4.22 -2.27 0.90
N LEU A 86 -4.00 -1.18 0.15
CA LEU A 86 -3.50 0.11 0.64
C LEU A 86 -4.30 1.24 -0.03
N TRP A 87 -4.75 2.21 0.77
CA TRP A 87 -5.58 3.31 0.32
C TRP A 87 -5.14 4.63 0.95
N MET A 88 -4.98 5.67 0.13
CA MET A 88 -4.81 7.03 0.64
C MET A 88 -6.20 7.64 0.84
N ALA A 89 -6.53 8.06 2.06
CA ALA A 89 -7.75 8.82 2.31
C ALA A 89 -7.44 10.31 2.47
N HIS A 90 -8.32 11.15 1.95
CA HIS A 90 -8.34 12.57 2.28
C HIS A 90 -9.16 12.87 3.55
N THR A 91 -10.10 11.98 3.92
CA THR A 91 -10.94 12.12 5.10
C THR A 91 -11.15 10.77 5.78
N GLU A 92 -11.07 10.75 7.10
CA GLU A 92 -11.39 9.58 7.92
C GLU A 92 -12.91 9.55 8.16
N GLY A 93 -13.56 8.41 7.91
CA GLY A 93 -15.00 8.29 8.18
C GLY A 93 -15.65 7.03 7.64
N ALA A 94 -16.89 6.80 8.08
CA ALA A 94 -17.67 5.59 7.76
C ALA A 94 -17.80 5.33 6.25
N LYS A 95 -17.94 6.38 5.44
CA LYS A 95 -18.03 6.26 3.97
C LYS A 95 -16.76 5.69 3.34
N PHE A 96 -15.59 6.11 3.82
CA PHE A 96 -14.32 5.60 3.32
C PHE A 96 -14.10 4.14 3.75
N ARG A 97 -14.38 3.82 5.02
CA ARG A 97 -14.33 2.44 5.51
C ARG A 97 -15.24 1.52 4.69
N LEU A 98 -16.45 1.98 4.37
CA LEU A 98 -17.37 1.25 3.48
C LEU A 98 -16.81 1.07 2.07
N SER A 99 -16.15 2.08 1.49
CA SER A 99 -15.53 1.92 0.17
C SER A 99 -14.41 0.87 0.17
N VAL A 100 -13.60 0.81 1.22
CA VAL A 100 -12.56 -0.21 1.38
C VAL A 100 -13.18 -1.60 1.44
N MET A 101 -14.20 -1.80 2.29
CA MET A 101 -14.89 -3.09 2.39
C MET A 101 -15.58 -3.51 1.09
N THR A 102 -16.13 -2.53 0.36
CA THR A 102 -16.75 -2.77 -0.95
C THR A 102 -15.72 -3.21 -1.97
N GLU A 103 -14.53 -2.61 -1.98
CA GLU A 103 -13.44 -3.01 -2.87
C GLU A 103 -12.96 -4.44 -2.56
N LEU A 104 -12.76 -4.77 -1.28
CA LEU A 104 -12.38 -6.14 -0.87
C LEU A 104 -13.42 -7.15 -1.34
N LYS A 105 -14.71 -6.84 -1.19
CA LYS A 105 -15.80 -7.69 -1.69
C LYS A 105 -15.75 -7.86 -3.21
N ASN A 106 -15.55 -6.77 -3.95
CA ASN A 106 -15.46 -6.80 -5.41
C ASN A 106 -14.25 -7.61 -5.90
N ARG A 107 -13.20 -7.71 -5.09
CA ARG A 107 -11.99 -8.50 -5.38
C ARG A 107 -12.11 -9.97 -5.00
N GLY A 108 -13.19 -10.39 -4.36
CA GLY A 108 -13.48 -11.82 -4.13
C GLY A 108 -13.86 -12.16 -2.69
N VAL A 109 -13.59 -11.29 -1.72
CA VAL A 109 -13.89 -11.55 -0.31
C VAL A 109 -15.40 -11.68 -0.11
N ARG A 110 -15.84 -12.79 0.49
CA ARG A 110 -17.25 -13.08 0.77
C ARG A 110 -17.55 -13.06 2.26
N ASP A 111 -16.59 -13.44 3.09
CA ASP A 111 -16.79 -13.52 4.53
C ASP A 111 -15.54 -13.16 5.34
N ILE A 112 -15.76 -12.56 6.51
CA ILE A 112 -14.75 -12.18 7.50
C ILE A 112 -15.33 -12.51 8.87
N PHE A 113 -14.72 -13.44 9.62
CA PHE A 113 -15.26 -13.85 10.91
C PHE A 113 -14.95 -12.84 12.01
N ILE A 114 -13.74 -12.28 12.01
CA ILE A 114 -13.28 -11.31 12.98
C ILE A 114 -12.69 -10.11 12.25
N CYS A 115 -13.26 -8.92 12.48
CA CYS A 115 -12.68 -7.66 12.05
C CYS A 115 -12.26 -6.89 13.31
N SER A 116 -10.95 -6.74 13.53
CA SER A 116 -10.41 -6.09 14.73
C SER A 116 -9.72 -4.79 14.34
N SER A 117 -10.41 -3.68 14.58
CA SER A 117 -9.88 -2.32 14.43
C SER A 117 -9.59 -1.72 15.79
N SER A 118 -8.52 -0.94 15.88
CA SER A 118 -8.06 -0.27 17.11
C SER A 118 -8.76 1.07 17.38
N ASP A 119 -10.08 1.17 17.12
CA ASP A 119 -10.85 2.37 17.49
C ASP A 119 -10.84 2.60 19.02
#